data_AF-B9S1U7-F1
#
_entry.id   AF-B9S1U7-F1
#
_cell.length_a   1.000
_cell.length_b   1.000
_cell.length_c   1.000
_cell.angle_alpha   90.00
_cell.angle_beta   90.00
_cell.angle_gamma   90.00
#
_symmetry.space_group_name_H-M   'P 1'
#
loop_
_entity.id
_entity.type
_entity.pdbx_description
1 polymer ?
#
loop_
_entity_poly.entity_id
_entity_poly.type
_entity_poly.pdbx_seq_one_letter_code
_entity_poly.pdbx_strand_id
1 'polypeptide(L)'
;NLFKYPGLEIDNLQNLECCLFVLFPYFSYMLAEGLGLSGIVSILFTGIVMKHYSYSNLFENSQRFVSAFFHPISSLAETVVFIYIGFDIVMEQHSWAHVGFIFFSI
;
A
#
# COMPACT_ATOMS: atom_id res chain seq x y z
N ASN A 1 -16.44 -45.58 3.25
CA ASN A 1 -15.64 -44.80 4.21
C ASN A 1 -14.48 -44.04 3.56
N LEU A 2 -14.62 -43.55 2.31
CA LEU A 2 -13.56 -42.86 1.56
C LEU A 2 -14.02 -41.49 1.02
N PHE A 3 -14.99 -40.85 1.68
CA PHE A 3 -15.53 -39.54 1.29
C PHE A 3 -15.67 -38.58 2.49
N LYS A 4 -15.11 -38.93 3.66
CA LYS A 4 -15.24 -38.14 4.90
C LYS A 4 -14.04 -37.20 5.16
N TYR A 5 -13.01 -37.24 4.31
CA TYR A 5 -11.77 -36.44 4.47
C TYR A 5 -11.57 -35.24 3.53
N PRO A 6 -12.44 -34.89 2.54
CA PRO A 6 -12.10 -33.79 1.62
C PRO A 6 -11.97 -32.44 2.32
N GLY A 7 -12.64 -32.23 3.46
CA GLY A 7 -12.49 -31.00 4.25
C GLY A 7 -11.10 -30.81 4.87
N LEU A 8 -10.45 -31.91 5.29
CA LEU A 8 -9.15 -31.84 5.97
C LEU A 8 -8.00 -31.51 5.01
N GLU A 9 -8.10 -31.92 3.75
CA GLU A 9 -7.15 -31.53 2.70
C GLU A 9 -7.31 -30.05 2.30
N ILE A 10 -8.55 -29.54 2.26
CA ILE A 10 -8.84 -28.14 1.95
C ILE A 10 -8.33 -27.22 3.06
N ASP A 11 -8.51 -27.59 4.33
CA ASP A 11 -7.97 -26.81 5.46
C ASP A 11 -6.44 -26.74 5.41
N ASN A 12 -5.75 -27.83 5.04
CA ASN A 12 -4.29 -27.82 4.87
C ASN A 12 -3.85 -26.95 3.69
N LEU A 13 -4.58 -26.99 2.57
CA LEU A 13 -4.32 -26.13 1.41
C LEU A 13 -4.49 -24.65 1.75
N GLN A 14 -5.56 -24.32 2.47
CA GLN A 14 -5.89 -22.95 2.86
C GLN A 14 -4.89 -22.39 3.88
N ASN A 15 -4.42 -23.21 4.82
CA ASN A 15 -3.33 -22.84 5.72
C ASN A 15 -2.01 -22.59 4.98
N LEU A 16 -1.71 -23.41 3.96
CA LEU A 16 -0.52 -23.25 3.13
C LEU A 16 -0.59 -21.98 2.26
N GLU A 17 -1.75 -21.70 1.67
CA GLU A 17 -2.02 -20.47 0.90
C GLU A 17 -1.87 -19.22 1.77
N CYS A 18 -2.44 -19.21 2.97
CA CYS A 18 -2.29 -18.11 3.94
C CYS A 18 -0.82 -17.90 4.34
N CYS A 19 -0.09 -18.98 4.60
CA CYS A 19 1.33 -18.91 4.94
C CYS A 19 2.14 -18.32 3.78
N LEU A 20 1.88 -18.76 2.55
CA LEU A 20 2.55 -18.29 1.36
C LEU A 20 2.22 -16.81 1.07
N PHE A 21 0.98 -16.39 1.33
CA PHE A 21 0.54 -14.99 1.20
C PHE A 21 1.25 -14.04 2.17
N VAL A 22 1.73 -14.53 3.32
CA VAL A 22 2.53 -13.74 4.29
C VAL A 22 4.02 -13.81 3.98
N LEU A 23 4.51 -14.96 3.49
CA LEU A 23 5.92 -15.20 3.25
C LEU A 23 6.43 -14.49 1.98
N PHE A 24 5.61 -14.43 0.93
CA PHE A 24 5.99 -13.83 -0.35
C PHE A 24 6.20 -12.29 -0.29
N PRO A 25 5.34 -11.48 0.36
CA PRO A 25 5.61 -10.05 0.54
C PRO A 25 6.83 -9.82 1.43
N TYR A 26 7.01 -10.65 2.46
CA TYR A 26 8.16 -10.57 3.35
C TYR A 26 9.49 -10.90 2.65
N PHE A 27 9.49 -11.87 1.73
CA PHE A 27 10.64 -12.14 0.88
C PHE A 27 10.97 -10.96 -0.03
N SER A 28 9.96 -10.34 -0.65
CA SER A 28 10.11 -9.15 -1.48
C SER A 28 10.62 -7.93 -0.70
N TYR A 29 10.26 -7.82 0.59
CA TYR A 29 10.79 -6.83 1.53
C TYR A 29 12.30 -7.01 1.74
N MET A 30 12.72 -8.21 2.15
CA MET A 30 14.13 -8.54 2.43
C MET A 30 15.02 -8.34 1.20
N LEU A 31 14.52 -8.72 0.02
CA LEU A 31 15.24 -8.54 -1.24
C LEU A 31 15.38 -7.06 -1.63
N ALA A 32 14.33 -6.25 -1.43
CA ALA A 32 14.40 -4.81 -1.67
C ALA A 32 15.35 -4.09 -0.70
N GLU A 33 15.34 -4.44 0.59
CA GLU A 33 16.32 -3.94 1.56
C GLU A 33 17.76 -4.34 1.19
N GLY A 34 17.97 -5.59 0.77
CA GLY A 34 19.29 -6.08 0.34
C GLY A 34 19.85 -5.38 -0.91
N LEU A 35 18.99 -4.80 -1.74
CA LEU A 35 19.35 -4.00 -2.91
C LEU A 35 19.46 -2.49 -2.61
N GLY A 36 19.27 -2.07 -1.35
CA GLY A 36 19.29 -0.66 -0.93
C GLY A 36 18.07 0.15 -1.39
N LEU A 37 16.98 -0.53 -1.78
CA LEU A 37 15.70 0.07 -2.18
C LEU A 37 14.73 0.14 -0.98
N SER A 38 13.60 0.83 -1.14
CA SER A 38 12.59 0.90 -0.08
C SER A 38 11.86 -0.44 0.10
N GLY A 39 12.24 -1.20 1.13
CA GLY A 39 11.57 -2.44 1.53
C GLY A 39 10.08 -2.24 1.78
N ILE A 40 9.69 -1.12 2.41
CA ILE A 40 8.31 -0.80 2.77
C ILE A 40 7.44 -0.63 1.51
N VAL A 41 7.95 0.04 0.47
CA VAL A 41 7.21 0.20 -0.79
C VAL A 41 7.11 -1.14 -1.53
N SER A 42 8.19 -1.94 -1.49
CA SER A 42 8.23 -3.27 -2.12
C SER A 42 7.22 -4.25 -1.51
N ILE A 43 7.14 -4.34 -0.18
CA ILE A 43 6.19 -5.22 0.51
C ILE A 43 4.74 -4.81 0.27
N LEU A 44 4.47 -3.49 0.27
CA LEU A 44 3.15 -2.95 -0.03
C LEU A 44 2.72 -3.26 -1.46
N PHE A 45 3.60 -3.00 -2.44
CA PHE A 45 3.31 -3.30 -3.84
C PHE A 45 3.10 -4.79 -4.06
N THR A 46 3.97 -5.63 -3.50
CA THR A 46 3.88 -7.09 -3.63
C THR A 46 2.60 -7.63 -2.97
N GLY A 47 2.18 -7.07 -1.82
CA GLY A 47 0.91 -7.40 -1.17
C GLY A 47 -0.32 -6.95 -1.99
N ILE A 48 -0.28 -5.77 -2.60
CA ILE A 48 -1.35 -5.26 -3.50
C ILE A 48 -1.46 -6.17 -4.73
N VAL A 49 -0.32 -6.52 -5.34
CA VAL A 49 -0.20 -7.43 -6.47
C VAL A 49 -0.73 -8.82 -6.10
N MET A 50 -0.29 -9.45 -5.01
CA MET A 50 -0.81 -10.76 -4.61
C MET A 50 -2.31 -10.76 -4.36
N LYS A 51 -2.83 -9.71 -3.72
CA LYS A 51 -4.27 -9.54 -3.56
C LYS A 51 -5.00 -9.33 -4.89
N HIS A 52 -4.34 -8.72 -5.86
CA HIS A 52 -4.85 -8.50 -7.21
C HIS A 52 -4.70 -9.74 -8.13
N TYR A 53 -3.73 -10.62 -7.90
CA TYR A 53 -3.50 -11.82 -8.71
C TYR A 53 -4.27 -13.05 -8.20
N SER A 54 -4.51 -13.17 -6.89
CA SER A 54 -5.46 -14.15 -6.31
C SER A 54 -6.93 -13.86 -6.70
N TYR A 55 -7.14 -12.77 -7.43
CA TYR A 55 -8.43 -12.28 -7.88
C TYR A 55 -8.95 -12.95 -9.16
N SER A 56 -8.08 -13.64 -9.91
CA SER A 56 -8.52 -14.37 -11.10
C SER A 56 -9.39 -15.58 -10.76
N ASN A 57 -9.53 -15.93 -9.47
CA ASN A 57 -10.43 -16.95 -8.99
C ASN A 57 -11.77 -16.42 -8.40
N LEU A 58 -12.11 -15.10 -8.39
CA LEU A 58 -13.50 -14.54 -8.29
C LEU A 58 -13.63 -12.98 -8.16
N PHE A 59 -14.44 -12.39 -9.06
CA PHE A 59 -15.47 -11.29 -9.01
C PHE A 59 -15.27 -9.91 -8.29
N GLU A 60 -15.76 -8.82 -8.93
CA GLU A 60 -16.08 -7.38 -8.56
C GLU A 60 -15.45 -6.66 -7.33
N ASN A 61 -15.01 -7.37 -6.31
CA ASN A 61 -14.49 -6.89 -5.03
C ASN A 61 -13.09 -6.22 -5.07
N SER A 62 -12.20 -6.55 -6.00
CA SER A 62 -10.88 -5.90 -6.21
C SER A 62 -11.00 -4.53 -6.84
N GLN A 63 -11.96 -4.27 -7.73
CA GLN A 63 -12.18 -2.89 -8.19
C GLN A 63 -12.60 -2.00 -7.02
N ARG A 64 -13.52 -2.48 -6.17
CA ARG A 64 -13.89 -1.74 -4.94
C ARG A 64 -12.75 -1.67 -3.94
N PHE A 65 -11.93 -2.70 -3.82
CA PHE A 65 -10.80 -2.72 -2.89
C PHE A 65 -9.64 -1.83 -3.33
N VAL A 66 -9.31 -1.79 -4.63
CA VAL A 66 -8.30 -0.87 -5.19
C VAL A 66 -8.75 0.57 -4.98
N SER A 67 -10.01 0.90 -5.26
CA SER A 67 -10.56 2.23 -4.92
C SER A 67 -10.54 2.51 -3.42
N ALA A 68 -10.87 1.53 -2.58
CA ALA A 68 -10.82 1.68 -1.13
C ALA A 68 -9.38 1.76 -0.57
N PHE A 69 -8.37 1.29 -1.30
CA PHE A 69 -6.95 1.41 -0.94
C PHE A 69 -6.33 2.70 -1.46
N PHE A 70 -6.72 3.13 -2.65
CA PHE A 70 -6.29 4.41 -3.20
C PHE A 70 -6.85 5.59 -2.40
N HIS A 71 -8.04 5.46 -1.81
CA HIS A 71 -8.64 6.51 -0.99
C HIS A 71 -7.76 6.94 0.21
N PRO A 72 -7.34 6.04 1.12
CA PRO A 72 -6.48 6.41 2.24
C PRO A 72 -5.08 6.81 1.77
N ILE A 73 -4.52 6.16 0.74
CA ILE A 73 -3.20 6.55 0.19
C ILE A 73 -3.24 7.98 -0.35
N SER A 74 -4.29 8.34 -1.09
CA SER A 74 -4.49 9.69 -1.61
C SER A 74 -4.65 10.70 -0.48
N SER A 75 -5.43 10.39 0.56
CA SER A 75 -5.61 11.28 1.71
C SER A 75 -4.31 11.45 2.51
N LEU A 76 -3.52 10.38 2.64
CA LEU A 76 -2.22 10.42 3.31
C LEU A 76 -1.21 11.23 2.50
N ALA A 77 -1.19 11.06 1.17
CA ALA A 77 -0.40 11.88 0.26
C ALA A 77 -0.78 13.37 0.33
N GLU A 78 -2.09 13.68 0.34
CA GLU A 78 -2.60 15.04 0.51
C GLU A 78 -2.16 15.66 1.84
N THR A 79 -2.24 14.89 2.93
CA THR A 79 -1.77 15.32 4.26
C THR A 79 -0.26 15.60 4.27
N VAL A 80 0.54 14.74 3.62
CA VAL A 80 2.00 14.93 3.51
C VAL A 80 2.33 16.20 2.73
N VAL A 81 1.63 16.46 1.62
CA VAL A 81 1.81 17.69 0.82
C VAL A 81 1.44 18.93 1.64
N PHE A 82 0.33 18.92 2.37
CA PHE A 82 -0.06 20.05 3.23
C PHE A 82 0.96 20.34 4.33
N ILE A 83 1.49 19.30 4.99
CA ILE A 83 2.53 19.47 6.02
C ILE A 83 3.82 20.01 5.40
N TYR A 84 4.21 19.53 4.21
CA TYR A 84 5.40 20.01 3.51
C TYR A 84 5.29 21.50 3.17
N ILE A 85 4.17 21.93 2.57
CA ILE A 85 3.92 23.34 2.26
C ILE A 85 3.84 24.18 3.55
N GLY A 86 3.18 23.68 4.60
CA GLY A 86 3.09 24.38 5.87
C GLY A 86 4.45 24.56 6.55
N PHE A 87 5.32 23.56 6.47
CA PHE A 87 6.70 23.63 6.95
C PHE A 87 7.54 24.64 6.16
N ASP A 88 7.40 24.64 4.83
CA ASP A 88 8.06 25.59 3.92
C ASP A 88 7.70 27.04 4.27
N ILE A 89 6.41 27.34 4.43
CA ILE A 89 5.90 28.66 4.83
C ILE A 89 6.44 29.11 6.21
N VAL A 90 6.52 28.19 7.17
CA VAL A 90 7.03 28.49 8.53
C VAL A 90 8.53 28.74 8.51
N MET A 91 9.29 27.99 7.71
CA MET A 91 10.74 28.17 7.58
C MET A 91 11.12 29.41 6.75
N GLU A 92 10.29 29.81 5.78
CA GLU A 92 10.52 31.00 4.94
C GLU A 92 10.22 32.34 5.66
N GLN A 93 9.90 32.32 6.96
CA GLN A 93 9.75 33.54 7.78
C GLN A 93 11.04 34.40 7.93
N HIS A 94 12.15 34.05 7.27
CA HIS A 94 13.33 34.92 7.19
C HIS A 94 13.40 35.83 5.95
N SER A 95 12.43 35.78 5.02
CA SER A 95 12.31 36.76 3.93
C SER A 95 10.87 37.25 3.77
N TRP A 96 10.56 38.36 4.44
CA TRP A 96 9.28 39.06 4.50
C TRP A 96 8.91 39.77 3.18
N ALA A 97 9.16 39.15 2.03
CA ALA A 97 8.97 39.76 0.70
C ALA A 97 7.94 39.04 -0.18
N HIS A 98 7.63 37.76 0.06
CA HIS A 98 6.80 36.96 -0.86
C HIS A 98 5.35 36.71 -0.41
N VAL A 99 4.99 37.05 0.83
CA VAL A 99 3.60 36.94 1.34
C VAL A 99 2.63 37.80 0.51
N GLY A 100 3.10 38.91 -0.06
CA GLY A 100 2.29 39.76 -0.95
C GLY A 100 1.96 39.14 -2.32
N PHE A 101 2.76 38.19 -2.80
CA PHE A 101 2.54 37.57 -4.12
C PHE A 101 1.43 36.50 -4.07
N ILE A 102 1.26 35.86 -2.91
CA ILE A 102 0.26 34.82 -2.68
C ILE A 102 -1.17 35.39 -2.66
N PHE A 103 -1.33 36.65 -2.21
CA PHE A 103 -2.65 37.32 -2.17
C PHE A 103 -3.11 37.80 -3.56
N PHE A 104 -2.20 38.07 -4.50
CA PHE A 104 -2.52 38.54 -5.86
C PHE A 104 -2.93 37.40 -6.81
N SER A 105 -2.65 36.15 -6.45
CA SER A 105 -2.90 34.98 -7.30
C SER A 105 -4.21 34.23 -6.98
N ILE A 106 -5.01 34.71 -6.03
CA ILE A 106 -6.36 34.20 -5.76
C ILE A 106 -7.41 34.96 -6.58
#